data_AF-A0A1M7SH99-F1
#
_entry.id   AF-A0A1M7SH99-F1
#
_cell.length_a   1.000
_cell.length_b   1.000
_cell.length_c   1.000
_cell.angle_alpha   90.00
_cell.angle_beta   90.00
_cell.angle_gamma   90.00
#
_symmetry.space_group_name_H-M   'P 1'
#
loop_
_entity.id
_entity.type
_entity.pdbx_description
1 polymer ?
#
loop_
_entity_poly.entity_id
_entity_poly.type
_entity_poly.pdbx_seq_one_letter_code
_entity_poly.pdbx_strand_id
1 'polypeptide(L)'
;MMYINAFLLGGILCALFQIFMMFTKLDPPRILVLGIALGALLTPYGMMDALGSWGGAGLALMCIGAGNAIGGSFMAFLGGNPMPIAIILGLLMILTSIGIVSGAVRVAVTKGPTSKSMGAK
;
A
#
# COMPACT_ATOMS: atom_id res chain seq x y z
N MET A 1 -12.89 9.22 -21.54
CA MET A 1 -12.33 10.24 -20.63
C MET A 1 -11.84 9.69 -19.29
N MET A 2 -12.50 8.69 -18.68
CA MET A 2 -12.07 8.11 -17.39
C MET A 2 -10.62 7.62 -17.33
N TYR A 3 -10.10 6.98 -18.38
CA TYR A 3 -8.72 6.46 -18.39
C TYR A 3 -7.67 7.58 -18.35
N ILE A 4 -7.94 8.70 -19.04
CA ILE A 4 -7.04 9.87 -19.05
C ILE A 4 -7.02 10.52 -17.68
N ASN A 5 -8.19 10.71 -17.05
CA ASN A 5 -8.27 11.28 -15.71
C ASN A 5 -7.62 10.37 -14.65
N ALA A 6 -7.81 9.05 -14.77
CA ALA A 6 -7.16 8.07 -13.90
C ALA A 6 -5.63 8.08 -14.03
N PHE A 7 -5.11 8.18 -15.27
CA PHE A 7 -3.69 8.31 -15.52
C PHE A 7 -3.14 9.64 -14.96
N LEU A 8 -3.85 10.75 -15.18
CA LEU A 8 -3.41 12.08 -14.74
C LEU A 8 -3.39 12.19 -13.21
N LEU A 9 -4.45 11.74 -12.53
CA LEU A 9 -4.51 11.75 -11.07
C LEU A 9 -3.45 10.83 -10.45
N GLY A 10 -3.27 9.62 -11.00
CA GLY A 10 -2.22 8.70 -10.56
C GLY A 10 -0.81 9.27 -10.76
N GLY A 11 -0.55 9.88 -11.92
CA GLY A 11 0.73 10.50 -12.26
C GLY A 11 1.07 11.71 -11.38
N ILE A 12 0.10 12.60 -11.14
CA ILE A 12 0.27 13.77 -10.26
C ILE A 12 0.52 13.34 -8.82
N LEU A 13 -0.26 12.37 -8.31
CA LEU A 13 -0.05 11.84 -6.96
C LEU A 13 1.32 11.16 -6.82
N CYS A 14 1.76 10.40 -7.83
CA CYS A 14 3.07 9.77 -7.82
C CYS A 14 4.20 10.82 -7.78
N ALA A 15 4.11 11.86 -8.61
CA ALA A 15 5.07 12.97 -8.60
C ALA A 15 5.07 13.71 -7.25
N LEU A 16 3.90 13.89 -6.64
CA LEU A 16 3.77 14.53 -5.33
C LEU A 16 4.44 13.70 -4.22
N PHE A 17 4.25 12.38 -4.21
CA PHE A 17 4.95 11.48 -3.29
C PHE A 17 6.46 11.42 -3.54
N GLN A 18 6.89 11.50 -4.80
CA GLN A 18 8.31 11.60 -5.16
C GLN A 18 8.94 12.90 -4.63
N ILE A 19 8.26 14.03 -4.77
CA ILE A 19 8.69 15.32 -4.19
C ILE A 19 8.76 15.21 -2.66
N PHE A 20 7.77 14.57 -2.04
CA PHE A 20 7.74 14.36 -0.59
C PHE A 20 8.93 13.51 -0.12
N MET A 21 9.27 12.45 -0.85
CA MET A 21 10.47 11.62 -0.62
C MET A 21 11.75 12.44 -0.69
N MET A 22 11.88 13.33 -1.68
CA MET A 22 13.05 14.20 -1.83
C MET A 22 13.17 15.19 -0.66
N PHE A 23 12.06 15.74 -0.17
CA PHE A 23 12.06 16.72 0.92
C PHE A 23 12.33 16.10 2.30
N THR A 24 11.79 14.92 2.57
CA THR A 24 11.85 14.34 3.92
C THR A 24 13.05 13.44 4.16
N LYS A 25 13.79 12.97 3.13
CA LYS A 25 14.87 11.96 3.25
C LYS A 25 14.46 10.75 4.13
N LEU A 26 13.17 10.49 4.23
CA LEU A 26 12.63 9.37 4.99
C LEU A 26 12.68 8.11 4.11
N ASP A 27 12.94 6.97 4.73
CA ASP A 27 12.90 5.70 4.03
C ASP A 27 11.52 5.50 3.37
N PRO A 28 11.48 4.96 2.13
CA PRO A 28 10.23 4.74 1.39
C PRO A 28 9.11 4.07 2.21
N PRO A 29 9.38 3.05 3.08
CA PRO A 29 8.35 2.44 3.90
C PRO A 29 7.60 3.42 4.80
N ARG A 30 8.29 4.42 5.37
CA ARG A 30 7.68 5.37 6.31
C ARG A 30 6.71 6.30 5.60
N ILE A 31 7.05 6.74 4.39
CA ILE A 31 6.20 7.63 3.59
C ILE A 31 4.96 6.89 3.10
N LEU A 32 5.09 5.61 2.74
CA LEU A 32 3.95 4.76 2.37
C LEU A 32 2.96 4.63 3.55
N VAL A 33 3.46 4.39 4.77
CA VAL A 33 2.61 4.32 5.98
C VAL A 33 1.92 5.65 6.27
N LEU A 34 2.63 6.79 6.14
CA LEU A 34 2.02 8.11 6.28
C LEU A 34 0.93 8.36 5.24
N GLY A 35 1.14 7.94 3.99
CA GLY A 35 0.14 8.04 2.93
C GLY A 35 -1.13 7.21 3.21
N ILE A 36 -0.98 6.00 3.76
CA ILE A 36 -2.10 5.16 4.20
C ILE A 36 -2.83 5.81 5.38
N ALA A 37 -2.09 6.30 6.38
CA ALA A 37 -2.65 6.93 7.57
C ALA A 37 -3.44 8.21 7.24
N LEU A 38 -2.87 9.08 6.39
CA LEU A 38 -3.58 10.24 5.85
C LEU A 38 -4.82 9.81 5.06
N GLY A 39 -4.71 8.74 4.27
CA GLY A 39 -5.84 8.22 3.51
C GLY A 39 -7.01 7.79 4.40
N ALA A 40 -6.72 7.06 5.48
CA ALA A 40 -7.72 6.65 6.46
C ALA A 40 -8.31 7.84 7.23
N LEU A 41 -7.49 8.84 7.56
CA LEU A 41 -7.94 10.04 8.28
C LEU A 41 -8.86 10.93 7.43
N LEU A 42 -8.60 11.03 6.12
CA LEU A 42 -9.39 11.84 5.19
C LEU A 42 -10.68 11.14 4.72
N THR A 43 -10.83 9.85 5.01
CA THR A 43 -12.02 9.04 4.65
C THR A 43 -13.33 9.60 5.23
N PRO A 44 -13.47 9.87 6.54
CA PRO A 44 -14.72 10.40 7.11
C PRO A 44 -15.07 11.81 6.62
N TYR A 45 -14.12 12.56 6.07
CA TYR A 45 -14.35 13.91 5.52
C TYR A 45 -14.92 13.91 4.10
N GLY A 46 -15.11 12.74 3.47
CA GLY A 46 -15.72 12.62 2.13
C GLY A 46 -14.83 13.09 0.96
N MET A 47 -13.63 13.59 1.23
CA MET A 47 -12.66 13.99 0.20
C MET A 47 -12.27 12.82 -0.73
N MET A 48 -12.31 11.59 -0.21
CA MET A 48 -11.97 10.39 -0.98
C MET A 48 -13.00 10.05 -2.05
N ASP A 49 -14.29 10.29 -1.81
CA ASP A 49 -15.34 10.05 -2.81
C ASP A 49 -15.28 11.06 -3.95
N ALA A 50 -14.96 12.32 -3.65
CA ALA A 50 -14.75 13.35 -4.68
C ALA A 50 -13.54 13.02 -5.56
N LEU A 51 -12.41 12.62 -4.96
CA LEU A 51 -11.24 12.20 -5.73
C LEU A 51 -11.47 10.86 -6.47
N GLY A 52 -12.25 9.95 -5.89
CA GLY A 52 -12.55 8.63 -6.47
C GLY A 52 -13.46 8.72 -7.70
N SER A 53 -14.47 9.59 -7.68
CA SER A 53 -15.35 9.81 -8.83
C SER A 53 -14.63 10.47 -10.01
N TRP A 54 -13.63 11.32 -9.75
CA TRP A 54 -12.84 11.99 -10.79
C TRP A 54 -11.66 11.13 -11.29
N GLY A 55 -10.94 10.50 -10.36
CA GLY A 55 -9.69 9.77 -10.62
C GLY A 55 -9.82 8.26 -10.75
N GLY A 56 -10.97 7.67 -10.40
CA GLY A 56 -11.28 6.25 -10.55
C GLY A 56 -10.14 5.33 -10.10
N ALA A 57 -9.65 4.51 -11.03
CA ALA A 57 -8.58 3.54 -10.80
C ALA A 57 -7.23 4.18 -10.37
N GLY A 58 -7.00 5.45 -10.70
CA GLY A 58 -5.78 6.17 -10.33
C GLY A 58 -5.65 6.41 -8.82
N LEU A 59 -6.78 6.60 -8.13
CA LEU A 59 -6.82 6.73 -6.67
C LEU A 59 -6.81 5.35 -5.98
N ALA A 60 -7.55 4.40 -6.54
CA ALA A 60 -7.73 3.07 -5.96
C ALA A 60 -6.41 2.26 -5.85
N LEU A 61 -5.48 2.46 -6.79
CA LEU A 61 -4.20 1.75 -6.82
C LEU A 61 -3.09 2.44 -6.00
N MET A 62 -3.30 3.67 -5.54
CA MET A 62 -2.33 4.41 -4.72
C MET A 62 -2.48 4.10 -3.23
N CYS A 63 -1.44 4.36 -2.44
CA CYS A 63 -1.43 4.12 -0.98
C CYS A 63 -2.54 4.85 -0.22
N ILE A 64 -2.96 6.00 -0.74
CA ILE A 64 -4.10 6.76 -0.22
C ILE A 64 -5.41 5.98 -0.37
N GLY A 65 -5.60 5.25 -1.48
CA GLY A 65 -6.76 4.38 -1.72
C GLY A 65 -6.81 3.19 -0.76
N ALA A 66 -5.66 2.61 -0.41
CA ALA A 66 -5.58 1.60 0.64
C ALA A 66 -5.99 2.17 2.01
N GLY A 67 -5.58 3.40 2.33
CA GLY A 67 -6.04 4.13 3.51
C GLY A 67 -7.56 4.32 3.52
N ASN A 68 -8.15 4.69 2.38
CA ASN A 68 -9.61 4.82 2.23
C ASN A 68 -10.35 3.50 2.49
N ALA A 69 -9.83 2.39 1.97
CA ALA A 69 -10.41 1.06 2.20
C ALA A 69 -10.37 0.66 3.70
N ILE A 70 -9.28 0.99 4.40
CA ILE A 70 -9.14 0.72 5.84
C ILE A 70 -10.10 1.59 6.66
N GLY A 71 -10.14 2.90 6.38
CA GLY A 71 -11.05 3.84 7.05
C GLY A 71 -12.52 3.45 6.86
N GLY A 72 -12.91 3.14 5.62
CA GLY A 72 -14.26 2.69 5.29
C GLY A 72 -14.62 1.36 5.94
N SER A 73 -13.67 0.41 5.99
CA SER A 73 -13.91 -0.88 6.65
C SER A 73 -14.04 -0.76 8.17
N PHE A 74 -13.32 0.16 8.80
CA PHE A 74 -13.47 0.45 10.21
C PHE A 74 -14.84 1.08 10.53
N MET A 75 -15.30 2.01 9.69
CA MET A 75 -16.65 2.57 9.81
C MET A 75 -17.75 1.51 9.59
N ALA A 76 -17.57 0.62 8.61
CA ALA A 76 -18.48 -0.49 8.37
C ALA A 76 -18.50 -1.50 9.52
N PHE A 77 -17.35 -1.73 10.16
CA PHE A 77 -17.24 -2.56 11.35
C PHE A 77 -18.00 -1.95 12.54
N LEU A 78 -17.88 -0.64 12.77
CA LEU A 78 -18.68 0.08 13.76
C LEU A 78 -20.20 0.03 13.45
N GLY A 79 -20.56 -0.02 12.17
CA GLY A 79 -21.94 -0.21 11.71
C GLY A 79 -22.45 -1.65 11.81
N GLY A 80 -21.69 -2.58 12.39
CA GLY A 80 -22.11 -3.97 12.62
C GLY A 80 -21.87 -4.94 11.45
N ASN A 81 -21.21 -4.50 10.36
CA ASN A 81 -20.87 -5.37 9.22
C ASN A 81 -19.37 -5.69 9.20
N PRO A 82 -18.93 -6.85 9.72
CA PRO A 82 -17.51 -7.21 9.77
C PRO A 82 -16.94 -7.74 8.44
N MET A 83 -17.77 -7.85 7.39
CA MET A 83 -17.35 -8.40 6.10
C MET A 83 -16.18 -7.63 5.45
N PRO A 84 -16.16 -6.28 5.42
CA PRO A 84 -15.08 -5.54 4.77
C PRO A 84 -13.73 -5.70 5.48
N ILE A 85 -13.74 -5.68 6.82
CA ILE A 85 -12.52 -5.85 7.61
C ILE A 85 -11.96 -7.27 7.48
N ALA A 86 -12.83 -8.29 7.40
CA ALA A 86 -12.42 -9.67 7.18
C ALA A 86 -11.74 -9.86 5.81
N ILE A 87 -12.25 -9.20 4.76
CA ILE A 87 -11.64 -9.24 3.43
C ILE A 87 -10.25 -8.59 3.44
N ILE A 88 -10.11 -7.41 4.06
CA ILE A 88 -8.81 -6.72 4.15
C ILE A 88 -7.79 -7.55 4.94
N LEU A 89 -8.18 -8.11 6.09
CA LEU A 89 -7.30 -8.96 6.89
C LEU A 89 -6.90 -10.25 6.16
N GLY A 90 -7.84 -10.87 5.43
CA GLY A 90 -7.57 -12.04 4.60
C GLY A 90 -6.58 -11.72 3.48
N LEU A 91 -6.77 -10.61 2.77
CA LEU A 91 -5.86 -10.15 1.72
C LEU A 91 -4.45 -9.88 2.28
N LEU A 92 -4.37 -9.23 3.44
CA LEU A 92 -3.10 -8.93 4.10
C LEU A 92 -2.35 -10.21 4.47
N MET A 93 -3.03 -11.20 5.06
CA MET A 93 -2.43 -12.48 5.41
C MET A 93 -1.87 -13.23 4.18
N ILE A 94 -2.61 -13.21 3.06
CA ILE A 94 -2.15 -13.81 1.80
C ILE A 94 -0.92 -13.07 1.27
N LEU A 95 -0.93 -11.73 1.19
CA LEU A 95 0.22 -10.96 0.72
C LEU A 95 1.45 -11.15 1.62
N THR A 96 1.27 -11.20 2.94
CA THR A 96 2.37 -11.43 3.88
C THR A 96 2.99 -12.80 3.68
N SER A 97 2.18 -13.84 3.43
CA SER A 97 2.70 -15.18 3.14
C SER A 97 3.53 -15.21 1.85
N ILE A 98 3.08 -14.55 0.78
CA ILE A 98 3.82 -14.40 -0.48
C ILE A 98 5.15 -13.67 -0.25
N GLY A 99 5.14 -12.61 0.56
CA GLY A 99 6.34 -11.87 0.95
C GLY A 99 7.37 -12.72 1.68
N ILE A 100 6.93 -13.51 2.67
CA ILE A 100 7.81 -14.40 3.44
C ILE A 100 8.40 -15.49 2.54
N VAL A 101 7.58 -16.12 1.69
CA VAL A 101 8.03 -17.16 0.76
C VAL A 101 9.02 -16.60 -0.26
N SER A 102 8.74 -15.44 -0.85
CA SER A 102 9.66 -14.81 -1.82
C SER A 102 11.01 -14.43 -1.21
N GLY A 103 11.03 -13.96 0.04
CA GLY A 103 12.26 -13.72 0.81
C GLY A 103 13.04 -15.00 1.09
N ALA A 104 12.35 -16.07 1.53
CA ALA A 104 12.97 -17.37 1.77
C ALA A 104 13.56 -17.99 0.49
N VAL A 105 12.83 -17.90 -0.63
CA VAL A 105 13.30 -18.36 -1.94
C VAL A 105 14.52 -17.58 -2.40
N ARG A 106 14.55 -16.25 -2.23
CA ARG A 106 15.73 -15.44 -2.55
C ARG A 106 16.96 -15.88 -1.76
N VAL A 107 16.83 -16.16 -0.47
CA VAL A 107 17.93 -16.65 0.37
C VAL A 107 18.38 -18.06 -0.05
N ALA A 108 17.45 -18.93 -0.43
CA ALA A 108 17.77 -20.27 -0.91
C ALA A 108 18.49 -20.25 -2.28
N VAL A 109 18.11 -19.34 -3.17
CA VAL A 109 18.73 -19.17 -4.50
C VAL A 109 20.09 -18.47 -4.42
N THR A 110 20.28 -17.49 -3.52
CA THR A 110 21.59 -16.84 -3.33
C THR A 110 22.58 -17.71 -2.56
N LYS A 111 22.11 -18.68 -1.75
CA LYS A 111 22.95 -19.71 -1.10
C LYS A 111 23.24 -20.93 -2.01
N GLY A 112 23.60 -20.69 -3.28
CA GLY A 112 24.36 -21.66 -4.09
C GLY A 112 25.77 -21.88 -3.54
N PRO A 113 26.52 -22.93 -3.95
CA PRO A 113 27.55 -23.62 -3.15
C PRO A 113 28.87 -22.83 -3.02
N THR A 114 28.88 -21.76 -2.23
CA THR A 114 30.12 -21.08 -1.82
C THR A 114 30.11 -20.70 -0.34
N SER A 115 29.38 -21.44 0.48
CA SER A 115 29.39 -21.35 1.95
C SER A 115 29.92 -22.66 2.56
N LYS A 116 31.02 -23.19 2.02
CA LYS A 116 31.73 -24.35 2.58
C LYS A 116 33.25 -24.17 2.72
N SER A 117 33.79 -22.96 2.58
CA SER A 117 35.25 -22.70 2.75
C SER A 117 35.63 -21.71 3.85
N MET A 118 34.73 -21.39 4.79
CA MET A 118 35.15 -20.66 6.00
C MET A 118 34.69 -21.41 7.25
N GLY A 119 35.07 -22.68 7.28
CA GLY A 119 35.26 -23.41 8.50
C GLY A 119 36.74 -23.38 8.88
N ALA A 120 36.97 -23.27 10.19
CA ALA A 120 38.16 -23.72 10.91
C ALA A 120 39.49 -22.97 10.68
N LYS A 121 39.96 -22.41 11.80
CA LYS A 121 41.29 -21.90 12.13
C LYS A 121 41.62 -20.46 11.71
#